data_AF-A0A7Z7M191-F1
#
_entry.id   AF-A0A7Z7M191-F1
#
_cell.length_a   1.000
_cell.length_b   1.000
_cell.length_c   1.000
_cell.angle_alpha   90.00
_cell.angle_beta   90.00
_cell.angle_gamma   90.00
#
_symmetry.space_group_name_H-M   'P 1'
#
loop_
_entity.id
_entity.type
_entity.pdbx_description
1 polymer ?
#
loop_
_entity_poly.entity_id
_entity_poly.type
_entity_poly.pdbx_seq_one_letter_code
_entity_poly.pdbx_strand_id
1 'polypeptide(L)'
;MLVRVKASYALKNKDYATYEKLTLEQYKDFSKANANELNSVAWNFFENVKDKKSLQTAILWAQESVKKDESYANTDTLANLYNKVGDKKNAKLWAEKSVELAKKSGEDAAETQKLLDSLKK
;
A
#
# COMPACT_ATOMS: atom_id res chain seq x y z
N MET A 1 -19.10 -7.02 9.54
CA MET A 1 -18.21 -7.57 10.61
C MET A 1 -17.67 -8.97 10.27
N LEU A 2 -18.50 -9.91 9.81
CA LEU A 2 -18.09 -11.30 9.51
C LEU A 2 -17.03 -11.45 8.39
N VAL A 3 -17.08 -10.62 7.34
CA VAL A 3 -16.08 -10.64 6.24
C VAL A 3 -14.70 -10.20 6.72
N ARG A 4 -14.62 -9.12 7.52
CA ARG A 4 -13.34 -8.61 8.06
C ARG A 4 -12.63 -9.65 8.92
N VAL A 5 -13.34 -10.33 9.80
CA VAL A 5 -12.77 -11.40 10.65
C VAL A 5 -12.26 -12.55 9.79
N LYS A 6 -12.99 -12.96 8.75
CA LYS A 6 -12.56 -14.01 7.82
C LYS A 6 -11.31 -13.60 7.03
N ALA A 7 -11.25 -12.36 6.54
CA ALA A 7 -10.07 -11.84 5.85
C ALA A 7 -8.85 -11.83 6.77
N SER A 8 -8.98 -11.34 8.01
CA SER A 8 -7.89 -11.37 8.99
C SER A 8 -7.43 -12.79 9.34
N TYR A 9 -8.37 -13.73 9.46
CA TYR A 9 -8.04 -15.15 9.68
C TYR A 9 -7.29 -15.76 8.49
N ALA A 10 -7.73 -15.47 7.25
CA ALA A 10 -7.06 -15.92 6.03
C ALA A 10 -5.62 -15.37 5.95
N LEU A 11 -5.43 -14.07 6.22
CA LEU A 11 -4.11 -13.44 6.26
C LEU A 11 -3.19 -14.10 7.28
N LYS A 12 -3.67 -14.32 8.51
CA LYS A 12 -2.91 -14.97 9.58
C LYS A 12 -2.46 -16.39 9.20
N ASN A 13 -3.30 -17.13 8.50
CA ASN A 13 -3.01 -18.49 8.05
C ASN A 13 -2.30 -18.55 6.69
N LYS A 14 -1.88 -17.41 6.13
CA LYS A 14 -1.22 -17.30 4.83
C LYS A 14 -2.07 -17.83 3.66
N ASP A 15 -3.39 -17.88 3.84
CA ASP A 15 -4.33 -18.13 2.75
C ASP A 15 -4.57 -16.82 2.00
N TYR A 16 -3.57 -16.44 1.20
CA TYR A 16 -3.55 -15.16 0.50
C TYR A 16 -4.60 -15.06 -0.60
N ALA A 17 -4.98 -16.19 -1.21
CA ALA A 17 -6.04 -16.22 -2.22
C ALA A 17 -7.40 -15.87 -1.60
N THR A 18 -7.72 -16.45 -0.43
CA THR A 18 -8.95 -16.10 0.29
C THR A 18 -8.88 -14.68 0.84
N TYR A 19 -7.73 -14.27 1.38
CA TYR A 19 -7.52 -12.90 1.88
C TYR A 19 -7.76 -11.86 0.78
N GLU A 20 -7.15 -12.04 -0.39
CA GLU A 20 -7.28 -11.17 -1.55
C GLU A 20 -8.76 -11.01 -1.95
N LYS A 21 -9.46 -12.12 -2.18
CA LYS A 21 -10.87 -12.11 -2.59
C LYS A 21 -11.77 -11.38 -1.59
N LEU A 22 -11.64 -11.70 -0.29
CA LEU A 22 -12.49 -11.12 0.74
C LEU A 22 -12.22 -9.63 0.93
N THR A 23 -10.95 -9.23 0.82
CA THR A 23 -10.54 -7.84 1.03
C THR A 23 -10.97 -6.95 -0.13
N LEU A 24 -10.85 -7.42 -1.38
CA LEU A 24 -11.36 -6.71 -2.55
C LEU A 24 -12.86 -6.43 -2.44
N GLU A 25 -13.65 -7.42 -1.98
CA GLU A 25 -15.08 -7.23 -1.77
C GLU A 25 -15.37 -6.24 -0.63
N GLN A 26 -14.64 -6.36 0.49
CA GLN A 26 -14.82 -5.50 1.65
C GLN A 26 -14.52 -4.02 1.34
N TYR A 27 -13.49 -3.75 0.54
CA TYR A 27 -13.04 -2.40 0.18
C TYR A 27 -13.43 -2.03 -1.24
N LYS A 28 -14.57 -2.52 -1.73
CA LYS A 28 -15.15 -2.09 -3.01
C LYS A 28 -15.63 -0.64 -2.97
N ASP A 29 -16.27 -0.24 -1.86
CA ASP A 29 -16.48 1.17 -1.49
C ASP A 29 -15.63 1.47 -0.26
N PHE A 30 -14.54 2.19 -0.47
CA PHE A 30 -13.54 2.51 0.54
C PHE A 30 -13.58 4.00 0.94
N SER A 31 -14.60 4.74 0.50
CA SER A 31 -14.73 6.19 0.72
C SER A 31 -14.80 6.58 2.20
N LYS A 32 -15.38 5.71 3.04
CA LYS A 32 -15.57 5.91 4.48
C LYS A 32 -14.41 5.39 5.34
N ALA A 33 -13.50 4.60 4.78
CA ALA A 33 -12.33 4.13 5.53
C ALA A 33 -11.37 5.30 5.78
N ASN A 34 -10.69 5.30 6.93
CA ASN A 34 -9.69 6.34 7.22
C ASN A 34 -8.33 6.01 6.57
N ALA A 35 -7.41 6.98 6.57
CA ALA A 35 -6.10 6.83 5.96
C ALA A 35 -5.32 5.61 6.49
N ASN A 36 -5.25 5.43 7.81
CA ASN A 36 -4.50 4.33 8.42
C ASN A 36 -5.05 2.95 8.04
N GLU A 37 -6.38 2.80 7.99
CA GLU A 37 -7.02 1.56 7.54
C GLU A 37 -6.69 1.26 6.07
N LEU A 38 -6.78 2.27 5.21
CA LEU A 38 -6.48 2.16 3.78
C LEU A 38 -5.00 1.85 3.51
N ASN A 39 -4.10 2.51 4.23
CA ASN A 39 -2.67 2.21 4.15
C ASN A 39 -2.38 0.77 4.58
N SER A 40 -2.94 0.34 5.72
CA SER A 40 -2.69 -1.01 6.26
C SER A 40 -3.14 -2.10 5.29
N VAL A 41 -4.31 -1.94 4.66
CA VAL A 41 -4.80 -2.93 3.69
C VAL A 41 -3.97 -2.93 2.40
N ALA A 42 -3.55 -1.75 1.93
CA ALA A 42 -2.71 -1.61 0.75
C ALA A 42 -1.31 -2.22 0.97
N TRP A 43 -0.71 -2.01 2.14
CA TRP A 43 0.57 -2.62 2.53
C TRP A 43 0.47 -4.15 2.58
N ASN A 44 -0.58 -4.69 3.20
CA ASN A 44 -0.80 -6.14 3.22
C ASN A 44 -0.92 -6.73 1.80
N PHE A 45 -1.52 -6.01 0.86
CA PHE A 45 -1.55 -6.41 -0.55
C PHE A 45 -0.17 -6.35 -1.19
N PHE A 46 0.59 -5.28 -0.95
CA PHE A 46 1.97 -5.18 -1.39
C PHE A 46 2.82 -6.36 -0.90
N GLU A 47 2.68 -6.79 0.34
CA GLU A 47 3.51 -7.88 0.87
C GLU A 47 3.08 -9.25 0.34
N ASN A 48 1.77 -9.50 0.24
CA ASN A 48 1.26 -10.87 0.16
C ASN A 48 0.56 -11.23 -1.16
N VAL A 49 0.08 -10.23 -1.91
CA VAL A 49 -0.66 -10.45 -3.17
C VAL A 49 0.27 -10.33 -4.37
N LYS A 50 0.03 -11.17 -5.39
CA LYS A 50 0.82 -11.21 -6.64
C LYS A 50 0.01 -10.83 -7.88
N ASP A 51 -1.31 -10.93 -7.83
CA ASP A 51 -2.15 -10.57 -8.98
C ASP A 51 -2.03 -9.07 -9.29
N LYS A 52 -1.72 -8.76 -10.55
CA LYS A 52 -1.45 -7.38 -10.96
C LYS A 52 -2.70 -6.50 -10.89
N LYS A 53 -3.90 -7.04 -11.18
CA LYS A 53 -5.15 -6.26 -11.13
C LYS A 53 -5.52 -5.93 -9.69
N SER A 54 -5.37 -6.90 -8.79
CA SER A 54 -5.58 -6.68 -7.35
C SER A 54 -4.60 -5.67 -6.76
N LEU A 55 -3.34 -5.69 -7.20
CA LEU A 55 -2.36 -4.66 -6.82
C LEU A 55 -2.71 -3.28 -7.38
N GLN A 56 -3.31 -3.19 -8.57
CA GLN A 56 -3.84 -1.92 -9.10
C GLN A 56 -4.99 -1.39 -8.25
N THR A 57 -5.86 -2.25 -7.71
CA THR A 57 -6.87 -1.83 -6.72
C THR A 57 -6.23 -1.35 -5.42
N ALA A 58 -5.18 -2.02 -4.94
CA ALA A 58 -4.44 -1.57 -3.75
C ALA A 58 -3.78 -0.19 -3.93
N ILE A 59 -3.34 0.14 -5.15
CA ILE A 59 -2.86 1.50 -5.48
C ILE A 59 -3.97 2.53 -5.24
N LEU A 60 -5.23 2.25 -5.62
CA LEU A 60 -6.35 3.16 -5.38
C LEU A 60 -6.59 3.38 -3.88
N TRP A 61 -6.47 2.32 -3.06
CA TRP A 61 -6.58 2.44 -1.61
C TRP A 61 -5.46 3.29 -1.02
N ALA A 62 -4.21 3.06 -1.45
CA ALA A 62 -3.06 3.85 -1.00
C ALA A 62 -3.16 5.32 -1.44
N GLN A 63 -3.61 5.59 -2.67
CA GLN A 63 -3.86 6.96 -3.15
C GLN A 63 -4.92 7.69 -2.30
N GLU A 64 -6.03 7.02 -2.01
CA GLU A 64 -7.07 7.61 -1.17
C GLU A 64 -6.59 7.76 0.29
N SER A 65 -5.74 6.87 0.79
CA SER A 65 -5.07 7.05 2.08
C SER A 65 -4.27 8.35 2.12
N VAL A 66 -3.38 8.55 1.13
CA VAL A 66 -2.55 9.76 1.01
C VAL A 66 -3.43 11.01 0.93
N LYS A 67 -4.52 10.97 0.16
CA LYS A 67 -5.45 12.09 0.02
C LYS A 67 -6.14 12.46 1.32
N LYS A 68 -6.45 11.47 2.17
CA LYS A 68 -7.15 11.70 3.44
C LYS A 68 -6.22 12.27 4.52
N ASP A 69 -5.00 11.74 4.61
CA ASP A 69 -4.00 12.19 5.58
C ASP A 69 -2.61 11.75 5.09
N GLU A 70 -1.86 12.66 4.48
CA GLU A 70 -0.57 12.33 3.85
C GLU A 70 0.52 12.10 4.89
N SER A 71 1.21 10.96 4.80
CA SER A 71 2.28 10.59 5.72
C SER A 71 3.41 9.82 5.04
N TYR A 72 4.54 9.67 5.74
CA TYR A 72 5.64 8.82 5.28
C TYR A 72 5.14 7.41 4.93
N ALA A 73 4.39 6.78 5.84
CA ALA A 73 3.97 5.40 5.70
C ALA A 73 3.11 5.14 4.47
N ASN A 74 2.13 6.01 4.16
CA ASN A 74 1.24 5.77 3.03
C ASN A 74 1.85 6.16 1.67
N THR A 75 2.77 7.12 1.66
CA THR A 75 3.54 7.43 0.45
C THR A 75 4.59 6.36 0.16
N ASP A 76 5.18 5.72 1.18
CA ASP A 76 6.05 4.56 1.02
C ASP A 76 5.28 3.36 0.43
N THR A 77 4.14 3.01 1.02
CA THR A 77 3.27 1.94 0.51
C THR A 77 2.91 2.18 -0.96
N LEU A 78 2.55 3.42 -1.31
CA LEU A 78 2.17 3.78 -2.67
C LEU A 78 3.36 3.63 -3.64
N ALA A 79 4.56 4.05 -3.25
CA ALA A 79 5.77 3.88 -4.04
C ALA A 79 6.10 2.40 -4.30
N ASN A 80 6.04 1.58 -3.25
CA ASN A 80 6.27 0.14 -3.30
C ASN A 80 5.27 -0.59 -4.20
N LEU A 81 3.98 -0.24 -4.11
CA LEU A 81 2.95 -0.79 -4.99
C LEU A 81 3.16 -0.44 -6.46
N TYR A 82 3.46 0.83 -6.77
CA TYR A 82 3.79 1.25 -8.14
C TYR A 82 4.98 0.49 -8.69
N ASN A 83 6.04 0.33 -7.90
CA ASN A 83 7.21 -0.44 -8.31
C ASN A 83 6.83 -1.89 -8.60
N LYS A 84 6.04 -2.51 -7.72
CA LYS A 84 5.61 -3.90 -7.84
C LYS A 84 4.78 -4.18 -9.09
N VAL A 85 3.97 -3.21 -9.55
CA VAL A 85 3.22 -3.33 -10.82
C VAL A 85 4.02 -2.91 -12.07
N GLY A 86 5.25 -2.43 -11.87
CA GLY A 86 6.19 -2.04 -12.93
C GLY A 86 6.09 -0.57 -13.36
N ASP A 87 5.31 0.26 -12.67
CA ASP A 87 5.21 1.69 -12.95
C ASP A 87 6.34 2.45 -12.23
N LYS A 88 7.55 2.34 -12.80
CA LYS A 88 8.75 2.95 -12.24
C LYS A 88 8.67 4.47 -12.14
N LYS A 89 7.91 5.12 -13.02
CA LYS A 89 7.76 6.59 -13.03
C LYS A 89 7.03 7.05 -11.77
N ASN A 90 5.86 6.46 -11.49
CA ASN A 90 5.11 6.80 -10.28
C ASN A 90 5.80 6.28 -9.02
N ALA A 91 6.45 5.11 -9.08
CA ALA A 91 7.24 4.59 -7.96
C ALA A 91 8.31 5.60 -7.51
N LYS A 92 9.07 6.15 -8.45
CA LYS A 92 10.11 7.14 -8.17
C LYS A 92 9.52 8.41 -7.54
N LEU A 93 8.46 8.95 -8.16
CA LEU A 93 7.78 10.16 -7.66
C LEU A 93 7.33 10.01 -6.20
N TRP A 94 6.69 8.89 -5.87
CA TRP A 94 6.17 8.67 -4.52
C TRP A 94 7.26 8.29 -3.52
N ALA A 95 8.33 7.60 -3.95
CA ALA A 95 9.48 7.32 -3.09
C ALA A 95 10.23 8.61 -2.71
N GLU A 96 10.41 9.55 -3.67
CA GLU A 96 10.99 10.88 -3.39
C GLU A 96 10.17 11.63 -2.36
N LYS A 97 8.84 11.65 -2.53
CA LYS A 97 7.92 12.31 -1.60
C LYS A 97 7.94 11.66 -0.21
N SER A 98 7.96 10.34 -0.15
CA SER A 98 8.00 9.58 1.10
C SER A 98 9.29 9.86 1.89
N VAL A 99 10.45 9.85 1.24
CA VAL A 99 11.73 10.23 1.86
C VAL A 99 11.71 11.68 2.37
N GLU A 100 11.09 12.61 1.64
CA GLU A 100 10.95 14.00 2.10
C GLU A 100 10.08 14.09 3.37
N LEU A 101 8.96 13.37 3.42
CA LEU A 101 8.07 13.35 4.58
C LEU A 101 8.75 12.75 5.81
N ALA A 102 9.45 11.63 5.66
CA ALA A 102 10.20 11.00 6.75
C ALA A 102 11.24 11.94 7.37
N LYS A 103 11.96 12.71 6.55
CA LYS A 103 12.91 13.73 7.03
C LYS A 103 12.24 14.81 7.87
N LYS A 104 11.00 15.19 7.53
CA LYS A 104 10.23 16.21 8.26
C LYS A 104 9.67 15.66 9.57
N SER A 105 9.24 14.40 9.59
CA SER A 105 8.67 13.75 10.78
C SER A 105 9.71 13.09 11.70
N GLY A 106 10.97 12.96 11.24
CA GLY A 106 12.03 12.27 11.97
C GLY A 106 11.94 10.75 11.90
N GLU A 107 11.20 10.20 10.94
CA GLU A 107 11.06 8.76 10.70
C GLU A 107 12.23 8.21 9.86
N ASP A 108 12.53 6.91 10.02
CA ASP A 108 13.57 6.24 9.23
C ASP A 108 13.04 5.84 7.85
N ALA A 109 13.67 6.37 6.80
CA ALA A 109 13.33 6.10 5.40
C ALA A 109 14.37 5.23 4.68
N ALA A 110 15.23 4.49 5.39
CA ALA A 110 16.33 3.75 4.78
C ALA A 110 15.87 2.79 3.65
N GLU A 111 14.78 2.04 3.85
CA GLU A 111 14.26 1.12 2.83
C GLU A 111 13.63 1.86 1.64
N THR A 112 12.89 2.94 1.89
CA THR A 112 12.34 3.80 0.84
C THR A 112 13.43 4.47 0.02
N GLN A 113 14.53 4.87 0.68
CA GLN A 113 15.70 5.45 0.02
C GLN A 113 16.39 4.40 -0.87
N LYS A 114 16.54 3.16 -0.41
CA LYS A 114 17.07 2.05 -1.24
C LYS A 114 16.19 1.81 -2.47
N LEU A 115 14.86 1.80 -2.29
CA LEU A 115 13.92 1.71 -3.42
C LEU A 115 14.15 2.84 -4.41
N LEU A 116 14.18 4.09 -3.93
CA LEU A 116 14.40 5.26 -4.76
C LEU A 116 15.70 5.19 -5.55
N ASP A 117 16.80 4.77 -4.92
CA ASP A 117 18.09 4.67 -5.59
C ASP A 117 18.14 3.54 -6.62
N SER A 118 17.36 2.47 -6.43
CA SER A 118 17.17 1.42 -7.44
C SER A 118 16.42 1.91 -8.69
N LEU A 119 15.58 2.94 -8.56
CA LEU A 119 14.73 3.51 -9.61
C LEU A 119 15.40 4.64 -10.42
N LYS A 120 16.54 5.16 -9.96
CA LYS A 120 17.34 6.19 -10.65
C LYS A 120 18.28 5.63 -11.72
N LYS A 121 18.42 4.30 -11.78
CA LYS A 121 19.23 3.58 -12.76
C LYS A 121 18.46 3.40 -14.06
#